data_AF-A0A2R6B3D4-F1
#
_entry.id   AF-A0A2R6B3D4-F1
#
_cell.length_a   1.000
_cell.length_b   1.000
_cell.length_c   1.000
_cell.angle_alpha   90.00
_cell.angle_beta   90.00
_cell.angle_gamma   90.00
#
_symmetry.space_group_name_H-M   'P 1'
#
loop_
_entity.id
_entity.type
_entity.pdbx_description
1 polymer ?
#
loop_
_entity_poly.entity_id
_entity_poly.type
_entity_poly.pdbx_seq_one_letter_code
_entity_poly.pdbx_strand_id
1 'polypeptide(L)'
;MCGYLVPSWEEIFNGTLSISQKIRKKKEDFQVIVAIARGGWIPARIISDLLGITRLISIQVESYKGEERHSINMLDDVTILDDKKINSCW
;
A
#
# COMPACT_ATOMS: atom_id res chain seq x y z
N MET A 1 22.01 -6.71 -21.72
CA MET A 1 21.42 -5.37 -21.88
C MET A 1 20.47 -5.16 -20.72
N CYS A 2 20.70 -4.16 -19.89
CA CYS A 2 19.84 -3.90 -18.72
C CYS A 2 18.62 -3.10 -19.21
N GLY A 3 17.44 -3.73 -19.24
CA GLY A 3 16.19 -3.08 -19.64
C GLY A 3 15.50 -2.45 -18.44
N TYR A 4 14.86 -1.29 -18.65
CA TYR A 4 14.01 -0.65 -17.66
C TYR A 4 12.53 -0.80 -18.06
N LEU A 5 11.68 -1.06 -17.07
CA LEU A 5 10.22 -0.99 -17.22
C LEU A 5 9.76 0.37 -16.69
N VAL A 6 9.17 1.19 -17.57
CA VAL A 6 8.57 2.48 -17.19
C VAL A 6 7.06 2.31 -17.36
N PRO A 7 6.35 1.91 -16.30
CA PRO A 7 4.92 1.67 -16.40
C PRO A 7 4.15 2.97 -16.57
N SER A 8 3.08 2.94 -17.34
CA SER A 8 2.13 4.06 -17.40
C SER A 8 1.23 4.08 -16.16
N TRP A 9 0.60 5.23 -15.88
CA TRP A 9 -0.39 5.33 -14.81
C TRP A 9 -1.58 4.38 -15.02
N GLU A 10 -1.97 4.17 -16.28
CA GLU A 10 -3.04 3.24 -16.63
C GLU A 10 -2.66 1.79 -16.27
N GLU A 11 -1.42 1.38 -16.52
CA GLU A 11 -0.93 0.05 -16.15
C GLU A 11 -0.92 -0.15 -14.62
N ILE A 12 -0.46 0.86 -13.87
CA ILE A 12 -0.48 0.84 -12.41
C ILE A 12 -1.92 0.71 -11.89
N PHE A 13 -2.83 1.55 -12.41
CA PHE A 13 -4.23 1.54 -12.01
C PHE A 13 -4.91 0.21 -12.34
N ASN A 14 -4.74 -0.31 -13.56
CA ASN A 14 -5.26 -1.61 -13.97
C ASN A 14 -4.70 -2.76 -13.10
N GLY A 15 -3.44 -2.67 -12.69
CA GLY A 15 -2.83 -3.57 -11.73
C GLY A 15 -3.56 -3.56 -10.38
N THR A 16 -3.78 -2.38 -9.81
CA THR A 16 -4.53 -2.23 -8.55
C THR A 16 -5.99 -2.69 -8.66
N LEU A 17 -6.64 -2.42 -9.79
CA LEU A 17 -8.01 -2.85 -10.06
C LEU A 17 -8.11 -4.37 -10.10
N SER A 18 -7.18 -5.04 -10.78
CA SER A 18 -7.11 -6.51 -10.83
C SER A 18 -6.94 -7.11 -9.43
N ILE A 19 -6.09 -6.51 -8.59
CA ILE A 19 -5.87 -6.94 -7.20
C ILE A 19 -7.17 -6.78 -6.39
N SER A 20 -7.82 -5.61 -6.45
CA SER A 20 -9.07 -5.34 -5.74
C SER A 20 -10.19 -6.30 -6.15
N GLN A 21 -10.30 -6.62 -7.46
CA GLN A 21 -11.27 -7.61 -7.93
C GLN A 21 -10.98 -9.02 -7.38
N LYS A 22 -9.72 -9.44 -7.31
CA LYS A 22 -9.33 -10.73 -6.71
C LYS A 22 -9.66 -10.77 -5.23
N ILE A 23 -9.44 -9.68 -4.50
CA ILE A 23 -9.79 -9.57 -3.08
C ILE A 23 -11.31 -9.70 -2.90
N ARG A 24 -12.11 -8.94 -3.67
CA ARG A 24 -13.59 -9.03 -3.64
C ARG A 24 -14.09 -10.45 -3.93
N LYS A 25 -13.44 -11.18 -4.86
CA LYS A 25 -13.81 -12.56 -5.20
C LYS A 25 -13.58 -13.56 -4.06
N LYS A 26 -12.64 -13.29 -3.15
CA LYS A 26 -12.37 -14.18 -2.00
C LYS A 26 -13.49 -14.14 -0.95
N LYS A 27 -14.39 -13.15 -0.99
CA LYS A 27 -15.49 -12.97 -0.02
C LYS A 27 -15.01 -12.92 1.44
N GLU A 28 -13.78 -12.48 1.65
CA GLU A 28 -13.20 -12.25 2.97
C GLU A 28 -13.46 -10.79 3.38
N ASP A 29 -13.71 -10.58 4.67
CA ASP A 29 -13.97 -9.26 5.23
C ASP A 29 -12.67 -8.61 5.72
N PHE A 30 -11.97 -7.94 4.79
CA PHE A 30 -10.76 -7.19 5.12
C PHE A 30 -11.12 -5.84 5.74
N GLN A 31 -10.69 -5.65 6.98
CA GLN A 31 -11.03 -4.46 7.78
C GLN A 31 -9.93 -3.40 7.81
N VAL A 32 -8.71 -3.75 7.38
CA VAL A 32 -7.50 -2.90 7.45
C VAL A 32 -6.57 -3.21 6.27
N ILE A 33 -5.94 -2.18 5.72
CA ILE A 33 -4.85 -2.30 4.74
C ILE A 33 -3.55 -1.85 5.39
N VAL A 34 -2.48 -2.64 5.23
CA VAL A 34 -1.13 -2.30 5.70
C VAL A 34 -0.22 -2.06 4.49
N ALA A 35 0.21 -0.81 4.32
CA ALA A 35 1.06 -0.34 3.24
C ALA A 35 2.53 -0.32 3.65
N ILE A 36 3.38 -0.97 2.85
CA ILE A 36 4.84 -0.95 3.07
C ILE A 36 5.41 0.32 2.43
N ALA A 37 5.82 1.28 3.26
CA ALA A 37 6.47 2.49 2.78
C ALA A 37 7.89 2.20 2.27
N ARG A 38 8.38 2.90 1.23
CA ARG A 38 7.79 4.10 0.61
C ARG A 38 6.91 3.82 -0.63
N GLY A 39 7.08 2.67 -1.28
CA GLY A 39 6.42 2.36 -2.55
C GLY A 39 4.96 1.89 -2.43
N GLY A 40 4.57 1.34 -1.29
CA GLY A 40 3.24 0.77 -1.07
C GLY A 40 2.13 1.79 -0.83
N TRP A 41 2.44 3.07 -0.62
CA TRP A 41 1.44 4.11 -0.33
C TRP A 41 0.43 4.30 -1.46
N ILE A 42 0.92 4.51 -2.69
CA ILE A 42 0.07 4.81 -3.84
C ILE A 42 -0.86 3.63 -4.15
N PRO A 43 -0.36 2.39 -4.30
CA PRO A 43 -1.25 1.24 -4.53
C PRO A 43 -2.23 1.00 -3.39
N ALA A 44 -1.78 1.13 -2.13
CA ALA A 44 -2.64 0.90 -0.98
C ALA A 44 -3.79 1.92 -0.91
N ARG A 45 -3.53 3.19 -1.25
CA ARG A 45 -4.58 4.21 -1.26
C ARG A 45 -5.62 3.95 -2.36
N ILE A 46 -5.18 3.59 -3.56
CA ILE A 46 -6.10 3.23 -4.66
C ILE A 46 -6.93 2.00 -4.29
N ILE A 47 -6.31 0.98 -3.71
CA ILE A 47 -7.01 -0.24 -3.28
C ILE A 47 -7.99 0.05 -2.14
N SER A 48 -7.62 0.92 -1.18
CA SER A 48 -8.49 1.38 -0.10
C SER A 48 -9.78 1.99 -0.63
N ASP A 49 -9.68 2.85 -1.65
CA ASP A 49 -10.83 3.45 -2.33
C ASP A 49 -11.68 2.38 -3.06
N LEU A 50 -11.04 1.52 -3.85
CA LEU A 50 -11.73 0.46 -4.61
C LEU A 50 -12.44 -0.57 -3.71
N LEU A 51 -11.95 -0.80 -2.50
CA LEU A 51 -12.53 -1.74 -1.53
C LEU A 51 -13.44 -1.05 -0.51
N GLY A 52 -13.42 0.27 -0.40
CA GLY A 52 -14.14 1.02 0.62
C GLY A 52 -13.59 0.83 2.04
N ILE A 53 -12.30 0.48 2.16
CA ILE A 53 -11.64 0.26 3.46
C ILE A 53 -11.02 1.57 3.91
N THR A 54 -11.54 2.14 5.00
CA THR A 54 -11.09 3.44 5.55
C THR A 54 -9.83 3.34 6.40
N ARG A 55 -9.55 2.17 6.99
CA ARG A 55 -8.39 1.97 7.86
C ARG A 55 -7.18 1.56 7.05
N LEU A 56 -6.28 2.53 6.81
CA LEU A 56 -5.02 2.31 6.14
C LEU A 56 -3.85 2.64 7.08
N ILE A 57 -2.95 1.68 7.24
CA ILE A 57 -1.76 1.77 8.07
C ILE A 57 -0.55 1.79 7.16
N SER A 58 0.48 2.57 7.48
CA SER A 58 1.78 2.40 6.84
C SER A 58 2.90 2.05 7.80
N ILE A 59 3.76 1.15 7.35
CA ILE A 59 4.99 0.71 8.03
C ILE A 59 6.17 1.01 7.12
N GLN A 60 7.16 1.76 7.61
CA GLN A 60 8.41 2.00 6.91
C GLN A 60 9.43 0.92 7.27
N VAL A 61 10.06 0.38 6.22
CA VAL A 61 11.07 -0.66 6.33
C VAL A 61 12.34 -0.18 5.65
N GLU A 62 13.46 -0.24 6.35
CA GLU A 62 14.79 0.00 5.78
C GLU A 62 15.59 -1.29 5.78
N SER A 63 16.08 -1.67 4.61
CA SER A 63 16.78 -2.93 4.36
C SER A 63 18.26 -2.68 4.05
N TYR A 64 18.93 -1.79 4.78
CA TYR A 64 20.32 -1.45 4.53
C TYR A 64 21.11 -1.21 5.81
N LYS A 65 21.46 -2.29 6.53
CA LYS A 65 22.69 -2.33 7.34
C LYS A 65 23.43 -3.62 7.02
N GLY A 66 24.74 -3.48 6.80
CA GLY A 66 25.60 -4.37 6.01
C GLY A 66 25.72 -5.82 6.50
N GLU A 67 26.13 -6.66 5.55
CA GLU A 67 26.63 -8.05 5.63
C GLU A 67 25.79 -9.10 6.38
N GLU A 68 24.85 -8.71 7.24
CA GLU A 68 24.04 -9.59 8.05
C GLU A 68 22.55 -9.44 7.68
N ARG A 69 22.07 -10.37 6.83
CA ARG A 69 20.72 -10.38 6.24
C ARG A 69 19.56 -10.63 7.25
N HIS A 70 19.78 -10.50 8.56
CA HIS A 70 18.91 -11.10 9.56
C HIS A 70 18.02 -10.16 10.37
N SER A 71 18.15 -8.84 10.30
CA SER A 71 17.28 -7.92 11.05
C SER A 71 16.56 -6.93 10.14
N ILE A 72 15.30 -7.22 9.81
CA ILE A 72 14.36 -6.21 9.32
C ILE A 72 14.04 -5.31 10.51
N ASN A 73 14.49 -4.06 10.46
CA ASN A 73 14.15 -3.07 11.49
C ASN A 73 12.90 -2.30 11.04
N MET A 74 11.87 -2.29 11.90
CA MET A 74 10.73 -1.39 11.75
C MET A 74 11.16 -0.01 12.24
N LEU A 75 11.15 0.98 11.35
CA LEU A 75 11.68 2.31 11.67
C LEU A 75 10.64 3.27 12.28
N ASP A 76 9.36 3.10 11.94
CA ASP A 76 8.33 4.12 12.19
C ASP A 76 7.23 3.67 13.15
N ASP A 77 6.72 4.65 13.91
CA ASP A 77 5.41 4.61 14.54
C ASP A 77 4.31 4.42 13.49
N VAL A 78 3.40 3.49 13.75
CA VAL A 78 2.25 3.14 12.90
C VAL A 78 1.46 4.40 12.53
N THR A 79 1.61 4.88 11.30
CA THR A 79 0.80 6.00 10.81
C THR A 79 -0.57 5.48 10.38
N ILE A 80 -1.59 5.78 11.18
CA ILE A 80 -2.99 5.47 10.85
C ILE A 80 -3.55 6.61 10.00
N LEU A 81 -3.80 6.31 8.73
CA LEU A 81 -4.54 7.18 7.83
C LEU A 81 -6.02 6.81 7.99
N ASP A 82 -6.75 7.66 8.73
CA ASP A 82 -8.19 7.53 8.94
C ASP A 82 -8.90 8.60 8.10
N ASP A 83 -9.72 8.17 7.13
CA ASP A 83 -10.43 9.06 6.19
C ASP A 83 -11.41 10.05 6.89
N LYS A 84 -11.70 9.88 8.18
CA LYS A 84 -12.56 10.79 8.98
C LYS A 84 -12.05 12.23 9.08
N LYS A 85 -10.77 12.50 8.80
CA LYS A 85 -10.22 13.87 8.77
C LYS A 85 -10.39 14.61 7.44
N ILE A 86 -10.80 13.94 6.36
CA ILE A 86 -10.86 14.54 5.01
C ILE A 86 -12.22 15.22 4.75
N ASN A 87 -13.27 14.90 5.51
CA ASN A 87 -14.61 15.49 5.34
C ASN A 87 -14.79 16.87 6.03
N SER A 88 -13.72 17.52 6.49
CA SER A 88 -13.78 18.91 7.03
C SER A 88 -12.96 19.93 6.22
N CYS A 89 -12.37 19.53 5.09
CA CYS A 89 -11.66 20.46 4.20
C CYS A 89 -11.94 20.12 2.74
N TRP A 90 -13.16 20.44 2.32
CA TRP A 90 -13.48 20.99 0.99
C TRP A 90 -14.52 22.09 1.21
#